data_AF-A0A2S2NJI2-F1
#
_entry.id   AF-A0A2S2NJI2-F1
#
_cell.length_a   1.000
_cell.length_b   1.000
_cell.length_c   1.000
_cell.angle_alpha   90.00
_cell.angle_beta   90.00
_cell.angle_gamma   90.00
#
_symmetry.space_group_name_H-M   'P 1'
#
loop_
_entity.id
_entity.type
_entity.pdbx_description
1 polymer ?
#
loop_
_entity_poly.entity_id
_entity_poly.type
_entity_poly.pdbx_seq_one_letter_code
_entity_poly.pdbx_strand_id
1 'polypeptide(L)'
;MSVLCFLHISDDSIVDECFNCCEGVLSTKLALYIYALRYAHKVMHDVDIFKLPTDQLIKEVMSDLDVKSTESDSKIAHYLRKYALLYSKCAKSLDLNVSPEEMNKELIRMARTGQVKHLEKALEICNRQSLDINDKLLLEFLKHCLHTIPARNLEETLTTMEFNSLIQNNKQFYNSFMLEVYEHVPGTNHNVLIAYYTVLNFINPNNHGQFEDDMTPIQHIKLLKRVHSTIPDIDYKLLLNPETTYETFSLAQQTGCSAPVLNRLLKNLPEKIQRCIKLSRSTSSVSDVSQDNIDFNQLIQQIKSPADVDKIVKLLSQTKDFNEVWLEALKRLLVFQPHEFRISISVLKYTCSKHNFTKQELEDLSSIPNVNNILLYLLYLLSGESSVEAAAISYFQTNHVLPDLVLDTILEYGLVEQLVDCEEMMNNLTRRALAGNSGKNCRLVCEQLVSTGRSLLAGSLYLNHNGVPAALRTNVAAREISESYLGRNTKDK
;
A
#
# COMPACT_ATOMS: atom_id res chain seq x y z
N MET A 1 -18.65 2.72 -49.45
CA MET A 1 -18.07 2.60 -50.81
C MET A 1 -17.07 1.47 -50.79
N SER A 2 -17.17 0.49 -51.70
CA SER A 2 -16.18 -0.59 -51.76
C SER A 2 -14.87 -0.07 -52.38
N VAL A 3 -13.73 -0.65 -52.02
CA VAL A 3 -12.41 -0.32 -52.59
C VAL A 3 -12.41 -0.37 -54.12
N LEU A 4 -13.22 -1.26 -54.69
CA LEU A 4 -13.41 -1.42 -56.14
C LEU A 4 -14.00 -0.17 -56.80
N CYS A 5 -14.87 0.58 -56.10
CA CYS A 5 -15.41 1.85 -56.64
C CYS A 5 -14.29 2.85 -56.97
N PHE A 6 -13.22 2.87 -56.18
CA PHE A 6 -12.07 3.73 -56.43
C PHE A 6 -11.18 3.24 -57.57
N LEU A 7 -11.31 2.02 -58.08
CA LEU A 7 -10.52 1.58 -59.25
C LEU A 7 -11.15 2.04 -60.57
N HIS A 8 -12.47 2.21 -60.59
CA HIS A 8 -13.22 2.58 -61.78
C HIS A 8 -13.33 4.08 -62.02
N ILE A 9 -12.89 4.93 -61.07
CA ILE A 9 -12.87 6.38 -61.27
C ILE A 9 -11.65 6.74 -62.14
N SER A 10 -11.90 7.17 -63.37
CA SER A 10 -10.87 7.49 -64.36
C SER A 10 -10.00 8.68 -63.96
N ASP A 11 -10.60 9.69 -63.32
CA ASP A 11 -9.94 10.92 -62.91
C ASP A 11 -9.26 10.75 -61.55
N ASP A 12 -7.97 11.07 -61.47
CA ASP A 12 -7.22 11.03 -60.21
C ASP A 12 -7.62 12.20 -59.30
N SER A 13 -8.06 13.34 -59.85
CA SER A 13 -8.48 14.53 -59.08
C SER A 13 -9.76 14.29 -58.27
N ILE A 14 -10.72 13.56 -58.84
CA ILE A 14 -11.98 13.22 -58.15
C ILE A 14 -11.71 12.29 -56.97
N VAL A 15 -10.80 11.34 -57.12
CA VAL A 15 -10.41 10.44 -56.03
C VAL A 15 -9.66 11.19 -54.95
N ASP A 16 -8.81 12.13 -55.35
CA ASP A 16 -8.09 13.02 -54.45
C ASP A 16 -9.04 13.89 -53.62
N GLU A 17 -10.05 14.47 -54.27
CA GLU A 17 -11.11 15.23 -53.61
C GLU A 17 -11.93 14.34 -52.68
N CYS A 18 -12.27 13.12 -53.08
CA CYS A 18 -12.94 12.15 -52.21
C CYS A 18 -12.09 11.81 -50.97
N PHE A 19 -10.77 11.63 -51.13
CA PHE A 19 -9.86 11.39 -50.00
C PHE A 19 -9.77 12.59 -49.07
N ASN A 20 -9.69 13.80 -49.62
CA ASN A 20 -9.63 15.04 -48.84
C ASN A 20 -10.96 15.31 -48.11
N CYS A 21 -12.10 14.97 -48.72
CA CYS A 21 -13.42 15.09 -48.11
C CYS A 21 -13.72 13.99 -47.07
N CYS A 22 -12.91 12.93 -47.04
CA CYS A 22 -13.00 11.83 -46.07
C CYS A 22 -12.07 12.00 -44.85
N GLU A 23 -11.63 13.23 -44.56
CA GLU A 23 -10.86 13.58 -43.36
C GLU A 23 -11.52 12.99 -42.10
N GLY A 24 -10.91 11.92 -41.57
CA GLY A 24 -11.32 11.24 -40.34
C GLY A 24 -11.92 9.83 -40.50
N VAL A 25 -12.31 9.38 -41.70
CA VAL A 25 -13.02 8.08 -41.85
C VAL A 25 -12.18 6.99 -42.56
N LEU A 26 -11.26 7.36 -43.46
CA LEU A 26 -10.36 6.39 -44.11
C LEU A 26 -9.01 6.31 -43.40
N SER A 27 -8.59 5.11 -42.99
CA SER A 27 -7.24 4.89 -42.48
C SER A 27 -6.21 5.25 -43.56
N THR A 28 -5.15 5.95 -43.20
CA THR A 28 -4.09 6.36 -44.15
C THR A 28 -3.45 5.14 -44.85
N LYS A 29 -3.47 3.96 -44.20
CA LYS A 29 -3.09 2.66 -44.77
C LYS A 29 -4.04 2.21 -45.89
N LEU A 30 -5.35 2.39 -45.72
CA LEU A 30 -6.34 2.11 -46.77
C LEU A 30 -6.20 3.09 -47.94
N ALA A 31 -5.91 4.37 -47.68
CA ALA A 31 -5.61 5.34 -48.72
C ALA A 31 -4.34 4.97 -49.52
N LEU A 32 -3.27 4.57 -48.82
CA LEU A 32 -2.03 4.09 -49.44
C LEU A 32 -2.27 2.83 -50.28
N TYR A 33 -3.06 1.88 -49.77
CA TYR A 33 -3.42 0.66 -50.50
C TYR A 33 -4.26 0.93 -51.75
N ILE A 34 -5.28 1.80 -51.66
CA ILE A 34 -6.10 2.20 -52.81
C ILE A 34 -5.22 2.89 -53.87
N TYR A 35 -4.28 3.72 -53.45
CA TYR A 35 -3.36 4.41 -54.36
C TYR A 35 -2.40 3.44 -55.06
N ALA A 36 -1.86 2.48 -54.32
CA ALA A 36 -1.02 1.41 -54.85
C ALA A 36 -1.78 0.53 -55.86
N LEU A 37 -3.02 0.13 -55.54
CA LEU A 37 -3.88 -0.61 -56.46
C LEU A 37 -4.18 0.17 -57.74
N ARG A 38 -4.45 1.47 -57.66
CA ARG A 38 -4.70 2.31 -58.84
C ARG A 38 -3.47 2.42 -59.72
N TYR A 39 -2.29 2.63 -59.13
CA TYR A 39 -1.05 2.67 -59.88
C TYR A 39 -0.80 1.33 -60.59
N ALA A 40 -0.90 0.23 -59.85
CA ALA A 40 -0.71 -1.09 -60.42
C ALA A 40 -1.72 -1.37 -61.54
N HIS A 41 -3.01 -1.08 -61.35
CA HIS A 41 -4.03 -1.25 -62.37
C HIS A 41 -3.84 -0.38 -63.63
N LYS A 42 -3.37 0.87 -63.49
CA LYS A 42 -3.27 1.82 -64.61
C LYS A 42 -1.91 1.78 -65.31
N VAL A 43 -0.85 1.36 -64.62
CA VAL A 43 0.55 1.54 -65.06
C VAL A 43 1.36 0.23 -65.06
N MET A 44 1.01 -0.73 -64.20
CA MET A 44 1.68 -2.03 -64.16
C MET A 44 0.86 -3.06 -64.94
N HIS A 45 1.28 -3.35 -66.17
CA HIS A 45 0.51 -4.24 -67.05
C HIS A 45 0.67 -5.75 -66.73
N ASP A 46 1.63 -6.11 -65.87
CA ASP A 46 2.01 -7.51 -65.62
C ASP A 46 1.76 -8.00 -64.17
N VAL A 47 1.06 -7.22 -63.35
CA VAL A 47 0.80 -7.58 -61.95
C VAL A 47 -0.62 -8.07 -61.75
N ASP A 48 -0.77 -9.29 -61.23
CA ASP A 48 -2.05 -9.86 -60.83
C ASP A 48 -2.48 -9.29 -59.47
N ILE A 49 -2.90 -8.01 -59.50
CA ILE A 49 -3.13 -7.13 -58.34
C ILE A 49 -4.04 -7.71 -57.25
N PHE A 50 -4.93 -8.64 -57.59
CA PHE A 50 -5.88 -9.23 -56.64
C PHE A 50 -5.33 -10.46 -55.90
N LYS A 51 -4.18 -11.00 -56.32
CA LYS A 51 -3.53 -12.14 -55.66
C LYS A 51 -2.47 -11.73 -54.64
N LEU A 52 -2.08 -10.46 -54.63
CA LEU A 52 -1.04 -9.96 -53.74
C LEU A 52 -1.61 -9.46 -52.41
N PRO A 53 -1.03 -9.84 -51.26
CA PRO A 53 -1.33 -9.20 -49.99
C PRO A 53 -0.89 -7.72 -50.02
N THR A 54 -1.60 -6.87 -49.27
CA THR A 54 -1.45 -5.40 -49.26
C THR A 54 0.01 -4.94 -49.17
N ASP A 55 0.81 -5.53 -48.29
CA ASP A 55 2.19 -5.12 -48.07
C ASP A 55 3.12 -5.50 -49.22
N GLN A 56 2.83 -6.58 -49.96
CA GLN A 56 3.60 -6.96 -51.15
C GLN A 56 3.29 -6.05 -52.33
N LEU A 57 2.00 -5.75 -52.56
CA LEU A 57 1.59 -4.80 -53.61
C LEU A 57 2.24 -3.42 -53.40
N ILE A 58 2.22 -2.93 -52.16
CA ILE A 58 2.83 -1.65 -51.79
C ILE A 58 4.34 -1.64 -52.11
N LYS A 59 5.06 -2.73 -51.81
CA LYS A 59 6.50 -2.85 -52.10
C LYS A 59 6.82 -2.96 -53.59
N GLU A 60 6.02 -3.69 -54.36
CA GLU A 60 6.20 -3.82 -55.81
C GLU A 60 5.95 -2.49 -56.51
N VAL A 61 4.89 -1.78 -56.12
CA VAL A 61 4.58 -0.44 -56.63
C VAL A 61 5.70 0.54 -56.30
N MET A 62 6.29 0.49 -55.10
CA MET A 62 7.47 1.31 -54.76
C MET A 62 8.65 1.02 -55.68
N SER A 63 8.94 -0.26 -55.89
CA SER A 63 10.09 -0.68 -56.70
C SER A 63 9.92 -0.24 -58.16
N ASP A 64 8.70 -0.35 -58.71
CA ASP A 64 8.39 0.10 -60.07
C ASP A 64 8.38 1.63 -60.20
N LEU A 65 7.84 2.34 -59.20
CA LEU A 65 7.87 3.81 -59.15
C LEU A 65 9.30 4.34 -59.10
N ASP A 66 10.20 3.73 -58.31
CA ASP A 66 11.60 4.14 -58.23
C ASP A 66 12.34 3.91 -59.56
N VAL A 67 12.08 2.78 -60.23
CA VAL A 67 12.66 2.46 -61.55
C VAL A 67 12.11 3.38 -62.65
N LYS A 68 10.81 3.67 -62.65
CA LYS A 68 10.17 4.53 -63.66
C LYS A 68 10.31 6.03 -63.38
N SER A 69 10.75 6.42 -62.17
CA SER A 69 11.01 7.83 -61.82
C SER A 69 12.08 8.49 -62.69
N THR A 70 12.95 7.69 -63.31
CA THR A 70 13.98 8.15 -64.25
C THR A 70 13.43 8.39 -65.66
N GLU A 71 12.22 7.91 -65.96
CA GLU A 71 11.52 8.14 -67.22
C GLU A 71 10.58 9.34 -67.03
N SER A 72 10.66 10.32 -67.92
CA SER A 72 10.08 11.66 -67.78
C SER A 72 8.55 11.72 -67.98
N ASP A 73 7.78 10.86 -67.31
CA ASP A 73 6.31 10.90 -67.35
C ASP A 73 5.75 11.71 -66.18
N SER A 74 5.08 12.83 -66.53
CA SER A 74 4.47 13.75 -65.57
C SER A 74 3.38 13.10 -64.73
N LYS A 75 2.73 12.04 -65.23
CA LYS A 75 1.75 11.26 -64.46
C LYS A 75 2.43 10.44 -63.38
N ILE A 76 3.52 9.75 -63.70
CA ILE A 76 4.28 8.93 -62.74
C ILE A 76 4.89 9.82 -61.64
N ALA A 77 5.36 11.02 -61.98
CA ALA A 77 5.85 12.00 -61.01
C ALA A 77 4.76 12.45 -60.01
N HIS A 78 3.50 12.56 -60.44
CA HIS A 78 2.39 12.85 -59.55
C HIS A 78 2.13 11.70 -58.57
N TYR A 79 2.16 10.45 -59.06
CA TYR A 79 2.08 9.26 -58.22
C TYR A 79 3.21 9.18 -57.19
N LEU A 80 4.46 9.40 -57.61
CA LEU A 80 5.62 9.44 -56.72
C LEU A 80 5.49 10.49 -55.61
N ARG A 81 5.13 11.73 -55.95
CA ARG A 81 5.01 12.82 -54.96
C ARG A 81 3.91 12.54 -53.94
N LYS A 82 2.76 12.06 -54.40
CA LYS A 82 1.62 11.78 -53.53
C LYS A 82 1.83 10.52 -52.70
N TYR A 83 2.41 9.49 -53.28
CA TYR A 83 2.85 8.29 -52.58
C TYR A 83 3.90 8.61 -51.53
N ALA A 84 4.94 9.41 -51.83
CA ALA A 84 5.93 9.84 -50.85
C ALA A 84 5.34 10.70 -49.73
N LEU A 85 4.33 11.54 -50.02
CA LEU A 85 3.60 12.29 -49.00
C LEU A 85 2.76 11.35 -48.11
N LEU A 86 2.06 10.38 -48.69
CA LEU A 86 1.25 9.41 -47.94
C LEU A 86 2.12 8.44 -47.16
N TYR A 87 3.22 7.97 -47.73
CA TYR A 87 4.22 7.11 -47.12
C TYR A 87 4.97 7.83 -46.01
N SER A 88 5.35 9.11 -46.19
CA SER A 88 5.94 9.92 -45.12
C SER A 88 4.92 10.29 -44.04
N LYS A 89 3.63 10.46 -44.37
CA LYS A 89 2.55 10.53 -43.37
C LYS A 89 2.38 9.20 -42.64
N CYS A 90 2.50 8.07 -43.35
CA CYS A 90 2.51 6.71 -42.80
C CYS A 90 3.77 6.39 -41.98
N ALA A 91 4.91 7.02 -42.27
CA ALA A 91 6.18 6.84 -41.56
C ALA A 91 6.32 7.83 -40.38
N LYS A 92 5.69 9.01 -40.47
CA LYS A 92 5.52 9.94 -39.34
C LYS A 92 4.37 9.51 -38.41
N SER A 93 3.41 8.73 -38.90
CA SER A 93 2.53 7.90 -38.07
C SER A 93 3.29 6.61 -37.73
N LEU A 94 4.16 6.69 -36.73
CA LEU A 94 4.76 5.52 -36.10
C LEU A 94 3.77 4.33 -36.06
N ASP A 95 4.19 3.23 -36.68
CA ASP A 95 3.97 1.87 -36.20
C ASP A 95 2.54 1.29 -36.14
N LEU A 96 1.82 1.28 -37.27
CA LEU A 96 0.58 0.47 -37.46
C LEU A 96 0.84 -1.00 -37.89
N ASN A 97 2.01 -1.55 -37.57
CA ASN A 97 2.27 -3.01 -37.54
C ASN A 97 2.68 -3.49 -36.14
N VAL A 98 2.51 -2.63 -35.14
CA VAL A 98 2.73 -2.95 -33.74
C VAL A 98 1.42 -3.52 -33.19
N SER A 99 1.50 -4.64 -32.49
CA SER A 99 0.30 -5.27 -31.93
C SER A 99 -0.46 -4.26 -31.03
N PRO A 100 -1.78 -4.39 -30.82
CA PRO A 100 -2.51 -3.51 -29.90
C PRO A 100 -1.83 -3.37 -28.53
N GLU A 101 -1.15 -4.43 -28.07
CA GLU A 101 -0.38 -4.45 -26.83
C GLU A 101 0.85 -3.54 -26.88
N GLU A 102 1.52 -3.52 -28.03
CA GLU A 102 2.80 -2.89 -28.24
C GLU A 102 2.60 -1.39 -28.54
N MET A 103 1.43 -1.04 -29.10
CA MET A 103 0.94 0.33 -29.25
C MET A 103 0.48 0.90 -27.91
N ASN A 104 -0.23 0.09 -27.11
CA ASN A 104 -0.57 0.46 -25.73
C ASN A 104 0.70 0.74 -24.90
N LYS A 105 1.76 -0.07 -25.06
CA LYS A 105 3.06 0.17 -24.39
C LYS A 105 3.65 1.52 -24.80
N GLU A 106 3.60 1.87 -26.08
CA GLU A 106 4.17 3.12 -26.57
C GLU A 106 3.36 4.35 -26.14
N LEU A 107 2.03 4.27 -26.15
CA LEU A 107 1.15 5.33 -25.65
C LEU A 107 1.38 5.55 -24.14
N ILE A 108 1.51 4.46 -23.37
CA ILE A 108 1.90 4.54 -21.96
C ILE A 108 3.29 5.17 -21.81
N ARG A 109 4.26 4.82 -22.67
CA ARG A 109 5.60 5.42 -22.66
C ARG A 109 5.57 6.92 -22.90
N MET A 110 4.71 7.39 -23.82
CA MET A 110 4.49 8.81 -24.08
C MET A 110 3.88 9.53 -22.87
N ALA A 111 2.86 8.94 -22.23
CA ALA A 111 2.27 9.50 -21.01
C ALA A 111 3.29 9.57 -19.86
N ARG A 112 4.15 8.54 -19.73
CA ARG A 112 5.23 8.46 -18.73
C ARG A 112 6.33 9.50 -18.87
N THR A 113 6.37 10.32 -19.92
CA THR A 113 7.36 11.41 -19.99
C THR A 113 6.96 12.62 -19.15
N GLY A 114 5.72 12.67 -18.63
CA GLY A 114 5.20 13.81 -17.85
C GLY A 114 5.05 15.11 -18.64
N GLN A 115 5.16 15.05 -19.97
CA GLN A 115 5.04 16.24 -20.82
C GLN A 115 3.61 16.33 -21.34
N VAL A 116 2.94 17.45 -21.08
CA VAL A 116 1.54 17.68 -21.51
C VAL A 116 1.36 17.45 -23.01
N LYS A 117 2.28 17.96 -23.84
CA LYS A 117 2.24 17.76 -25.30
C LYS A 117 2.29 16.29 -25.73
N HIS A 118 3.01 15.44 -24.99
CA HIS A 118 3.06 14.01 -25.28
C HIS A 118 1.79 13.30 -24.83
N LEU A 119 1.21 13.71 -23.69
CA LEU A 119 -0.08 13.21 -23.24
C LEU A 119 -1.20 13.58 -24.22
N GLU A 120 -1.29 14.85 -24.65
CA GLU A 120 -2.28 15.32 -25.62
C GLU A 120 -2.23 14.50 -26.91
N LYS A 121 -1.00 14.26 -27.41
CA LYS A 121 -0.79 13.43 -28.60
C LYS A 121 -1.18 11.98 -28.37
N ALA A 122 -0.92 11.41 -27.20
CA ALA A 122 -1.32 10.04 -26.86
C ALA A 122 -2.85 9.90 -26.77
N LEU A 123 -3.53 10.85 -26.12
CA LEU A 123 -4.99 10.89 -26.03
C LEU A 123 -5.64 11.09 -27.41
N GLU A 124 -5.05 11.94 -28.25
CA GLU A 124 -5.50 12.10 -29.64
C GLU A 124 -5.42 10.78 -30.42
N ILE A 125 -4.33 10.01 -30.26
CA ILE A 125 -4.18 8.69 -30.89
C ILE A 125 -5.21 7.69 -30.33
N CYS A 126 -5.44 7.67 -29.01
CA CYS A 126 -6.46 6.82 -28.38
C CYS A 126 -7.85 7.10 -28.92
N ASN A 127 -8.24 8.37 -29.01
CA ASN A 127 -9.54 8.78 -29.53
C ASN A 127 -9.71 8.41 -31.01
N ARG A 128 -8.66 8.59 -31.83
CA ARG A 128 -8.69 8.20 -33.25
C ARG A 128 -8.83 6.70 -33.49
N GLN A 129 -8.34 5.89 -32.55
CA GLN A 129 -8.35 4.43 -32.67
C GLN A 129 -9.40 3.75 -31.79
N SER A 130 -10.26 4.51 -31.13
CA SER A 130 -11.29 4.01 -30.22
C SER A 130 -10.73 3.08 -29.12
N LEU A 131 -9.53 3.39 -28.61
CA LEU A 131 -8.91 2.63 -27.52
C LEU A 131 -9.46 3.10 -26.17
N ASP A 132 -9.92 2.15 -25.35
CA ASP A 132 -10.44 2.41 -24.01
C ASP A 132 -9.32 2.41 -22.96
N ILE A 133 -8.35 3.32 -23.11
CA ILE A 133 -7.17 3.42 -22.21
C ILE A 133 -6.91 4.85 -21.71
N ASN A 134 -7.82 5.80 -21.94
CA ASN A 134 -7.63 7.20 -21.58
C ASN A 134 -7.31 7.37 -20.09
N ASP A 135 -8.14 6.80 -19.22
CA ASP A 135 -7.93 6.81 -17.76
C ASP A 135 -6.57 6.19 -17.37
N LYS A 136 -6.11 5.16 -18.09
CA LYS A 136 -4.78 4.56 -17.85
C LYS A 136 -3.63 5.48 -18.23
N LEU A 137 -3.77 6.22 -19.34
CA LEU A 137 -2.75 7.20 -19.75
C LEU A 137 -2.67 8.38 -18.79
N LEU A 138 -3.82 8.89 -18.35
CA LEU A 138 -3.89 9.97 -17.36
C LEU A 138 -3.23 9.53 -16.04
N LEU A 139 -3.45 8.29 -15.61
CA LEU A 139 -2.85 7.73 -14.40
C LEU A 139 -1.32 7.65 -14.49
N GLU A 140 -0.79 7.13 -15.61
CA GLU A 140 0.66 7.01 -15.83
C GLU A 140 1.35 8.38 -15.98
N PHE A 141 0.66 9.36 -16.58
CA PHE A 141 1.11 10.75 -16.60
C PHE A 141 1.23 11.33 -15.18
N LEU A 142 0.19 11.17 -14.35
CA LEU A 142 0.21 11.66 -12.98
C LEU A 142 1.32 10.99 -12.16
N LYS A 143 1.50 9.66 -12.28
CA LYS A 143 2.59 8.93 -11.61
C LYS A 143 3.95 9.58 -11.88
N HIS A 144 4.24 9.96 -13.13
CA HIS A 144 5.48 10.65 -13.44
C HIS A 144 5.54 12.08 -12.88
N CYS A 145 4.46 12.84 -13.06
CA CYS A 145 4.39 14.25 -12.63
C CYS A 145 4.56 14.42 -11.12
N LEU A 146 4.04 13.50 -10.30
CA LEU A 146 4.18 13.52 -8.85
C LEU A 146 5.64 13.51 -8.37
N HIS A 147 6.53 12.85 -9.11
CA HIS A 147 7.95 12.72 -8.75
C HIS A 147 8.83 13.81 -9.36
N THR A 148 8.35 14.51 -10.39
CA THR A 148 9.17 15.41 -11.22
C THR A 148 8.74 16.87 -11.14
N ILE A 149 7.48 17.15 -10.79
CA ILE A 149 6.90 18.48 -10.79
C ILE A 149 6.55 18.89 -9.35
N PRO A 150 6.93 20.10 -8.89
CA PRO A 150 6.49 20.63 -7.61
C PRO A 150 4.96 20.76 -7.55
N ALA A 151 4.35 20.46 -6.39
CA ALA A 151 2.89 20.44 -6.22
C ALA A 151 2.15 21.70 -6.71
N ARG A 152 2.75 22.90 -6.57
CA ARG A 152 2.15 24.16 -7.04
C ARG A 152 2.04 24.22 -8.57
N ASN A 153 3.08 23.77 -9.27
CA ASN A 153 3.11 23.76 -10.73
C ASN A 153 2.23 22.63 -11.28
N LEU A 154 2.05 21.56 -10.51
CA LEU A 154 1.16 20.47 -10.86
C LEU A 154 -0.30 20.94 -10.90
N GLU A 155 -0.76 21.65 -9.89
CA GLU A 155 -2.13 22.21 -9.85
C GLU A 155 -2.39 23.13 -11.05
N GLU A 156 -1.48 24.04 -11.36
CA GLU A 156 -1.56 24.92 -12.53
C GLU A 156 -1.62 24.13 -13.85
N THR A 157 -0.81 23.07 -13.97
CA THR A 157 -0.80 22.20 -15.14
C THR A 157 -2.15 21.49 -15.32
N LEU A 158 -2.70 20.92 -14.24
CA LEU A 158 -3.99 20.22 -14.27
C LEU A 158 -5.15 21.16 -14.62
N THR A 159 -5.13 22.39 -14.13
CA THR A 159 -6.11 23.42 -14.49
C THR A 159 -5.99 23.80 -15.96
N THR A 160 -4.78 24.06 -16.44
CA THR A 160 -4.54 24.54 -17.81
C THR A 160 -4.98 23.53 -18.87
N MET A 161 -4.80 22.24 -18.60
CA MET A 161 -5.20 21.16 -19.52
C MET A 161 -6.63 20.64 -19.29
N GLU A 162 -7.41 21.32 -18.44
CA GLU A 162 -8.78 20.94 -18.09
C GLU A 162 -8.91 19.46 -17.67
N PHE A 163 -7.96 18.94 -16.88
CA PHE A 163 -7.76 17.50 -16.67
C PHE A 163 -9.04 16.71 -16.32
N ASN A 164 -9.94 17.28 -15.53
CA ASN A 164 -11.18 16.63 -15.11
C ASN A 164 -12.13 16.32 -16.28
N SER A 165 -12.04 17.05 -17.40
CA SER A 165 -12.84 16.78 -18.61
C SER A 165 -12.33 15.56 -19.40
N LEU A 166 -11.06 15.17 -19.18
CA LEU A 166 -10.41 14.05 -19.85
C LEU A 166 -10.71 12.70 -19.18
N ILE A 167 -11.17 12.72 -17.93
CA ILE A 167 -11.47 11.53 -17.14
C ILE A 167 -12.81 10.95 -17.58
N GLN A 168 -12.83 9.69 -18.00
CA GLN A 168 -14.05 9.02 -18.44
C GLN A 168 -14.92 8.60 -17.25
N ASN A 169 -14.31 8.01 -16.21
CA ASN A 169 -15.02 7.58 -15.01
C ASN A 169 -14.35 8.12 -13.75
N ASN A 170 -14.83 9.29 -13.27
CA ASN A 170 -14.23 9.99 -12.13
C ASN A 170 -14.11 9.12 -10.87
N LYS A 171 -15.14 8.32 -10.53
CA LYS A 171 -15.12 7.46 -9.33
C LYS A 171 -14.11 6.31 -9.46
N GLN A 172 -14.06 5.67 -10.63
CA GLN A 172 -13.13 4.57 -10.87
C GLN A 172 -11.69 5.07 -10.94
N PHE A 173 -11.44 6.16 -11.66
CA PHE A 173 -10.14 6.80 -11.75
C PHE A 173 -9.60 7.22 -10.38
N TYR A 174 -10.45 7.82 -9.55
CA TYR A 174 -10.11 8.20 -8.17
C TYR A 174 -9.65 6.99 -7.35
N ASN A 175 -10.40 5.88 -7.39
CA ASN A 175 -10.04 4.65 -6.68
C ASN A 175 -8.75 4.02 -7.21
N SER A 176 -8.55 3.99 -8.54
CA SER A 176 -7.32 3.48 -9.15
C SER A 176 -6.11 4.32 -8.77
N PHE A 177 -6.25 5.65 -8.77
CA PHE A 177 -5.19 6.56 -8.34
C PHE A 177 -4.86 6.37 -6.85
N MET A 178 -5.88 6.19 -6.01
CA MET A 178 -5.70 5.89 -4.59
C MET A 178 -4.88 4.62 -4.35
N LEU A 179 -5.31 3.49 -4.94
CA LEU A 179 -4.69 2.19 -4.71
C LEU A 179 -3.30 2.07 -5.36
N GLU A 180 -3.17 2.47 -6.63
CA GLU A 180 -1.93 2.25 -7.37
C GLU A 180 -0.83 3.25 -7.04
N VAL A 181 -1.17 4.46 -6.60
CA VAL A 181 -0.16 5.51 -6.38
C VAL A 181 0.21 5.61 -4.91
N TYR A 182 -0.75 5.48 -3.99
CA TYR A 182 -0.47 5.71 -2.58
C TYR A 182 0.62 4.76 -2.07
N GLU A 183 0.50 3.44 -2.28
CA GLU A 183 1.47 2.46 -1.76
C GLU A 183 2.92 2.73 -2.18
N HIS A 184 3.12 3.23 -3.40
CA HIS A 184 4.45 3.44 -3.99
C HIS A 184 5.14 4.74 -3.51
N VAL A 185 4.42 5.68 -2.89
CA VAL A 185 5.00 6.92 -2.38
C VAL A 185 5.60 6.69 -0.99
N PRO A 186 6.91 6.87 -0.76
CA PRO A 186 7.49 6.74 0.58
C PRO A 186 6.89 7.75 1.55
N GLY A 187 6.58 7.32 2.78
CA GLY A 187 5.96 8.19 3.78
C GLY A 187 6.85 9.34 4.25
N THR A 188 8.16 9.22 4.08
CA THR A 188 9.16 10.25 4.36
C THR A 188 9.26 11.33 3.26
N ASN A 189 8.75 11.07 2.04
CA ASN A 189 8.81 12.03 0.95
C ASN A 189 7.59 12.97 0.97
N HIS A 190 7.62 13.91 1.92
CA HIS A 190 6.55 14.87 2.15
C HIS A 190 6.16 15.69 0.92
N ASN A 191 7.10 16.04 0.05
CA ASN A 191 6.81 16.84 -1.15
C ASN A 191 5.97 16.05 -2.17
N VAL A 192 6.29 14.77 -2.38
CA VAL A 192 5.52 13.88 -3.25
C VAL A 192 4.14 13.59 -2.65
N LEU A 193 4.05 13.39 -1.33
CA LEU A 193 2.76 13.23 -0.65
C LEU A 193 1.88 14.48 -0.76
N ILE A 194 2.46 15.68 -0.64
CA ILE A 194 1.72 16.93 -0.86
C ILE A 194 1.20 17.00 -2.30
N ALA A 195 2.03 16.68 -3.29
CA ALA A 195 1.60 16.64 -4.69
C ALA A 195 0.47 15.61 -4.91
N TYR A 196 0.57 14.43 -4.28
CA TYR A 196 -0.42 13.37 -4.33
C TYR A 196 -1.79 13.83 -3.79
N TYR A 197 -1.82 14.43 -2.60
CA TYR A 197 -3.06 14.96 -2.04
C TYR A 197 -3.58 16.19 -2.80
N THR A 198 -2.72 16.98 -3.45
CA THR A 198 -3.15 18.06 -4.35
C THR A 198 -3.92 17.50 -5.54
N VAL A 199 -3.45 16.43 -6.16
CA VAL A 199 -4.15 15.75 -7.27
C VAL A 199 -5.49 15.19 -6.81
N LEU A 200 -5.54 14.51 -5.66
CA LEU A 200 -6.78 14.00 -5.09
C LEU A 200 -7.80 15.11 -4.81
N ASN A 201 -7.33 16.23 -4.23
CA ASN A 201 -8.17 17.39 -3.96
C ASN A 201 -8.72 18.01 -5.26
N PHE A 202 -7.94 17.97 -6.35
CA PHE A 202 -8.34 18.51 -7.64
C PHE A 202 -9.42 17.64 -8.32
N ILE A 203 -9.27 16.31 -8.26
CA ILE A 203 -10.21 15.35 -8.88
C ILE A 203 -11.52 15.29 -8.08
N ASN A 204 -11.43 15.22 -6.74
CA ASN A 204 -12.60 15.14 -5.87
C ASN A 204 -12.37 15.85 -4.52
N PRO A 205 -12.66 17.16 -4.42
CA PRO A 205 -12.32 17.99 -3.26
C PRO A 205 -13.09 17.66 -1.97
N ASN A 206 -14.28 17.06 -2.05
CA ASN A 206 -15.19 16.86 -0.92
C ASN A 206 -15.35 15.38 -0.51
N ASN A 207 -14.45 14.50 -0.95
CA ASN A 207 -14.57 13.09 -0.62
C ASN A 207 -14.03 12.82 0.79
N HIS A 208 -14.93 12.76 1.76
CA HIS A 208 -14.64 12.35 3.13
C HIS A 208 -14.52 10.81 3.29
N GLY A 209 -15.01 10.04 2.31
CA GLY A 209 -15.50 8.68 2.56
C GLY A 209 -14.52 7.51 2.38
N GLN A 210 -13.21 7.73 2.21
CA GLN A 210 -12.28 6.63 1.87
C GLN A 210 -10.92 6.64 2.57
N PHE A 211 -10.60 7.64 3.39
CA PHE A 211 -9.39 7.61 4.22
C PHE A 211 -9.78 7.16 5.63
N GLU A 212 -9.04 6.20 6.21
CA GLU A 212 -9.28 5.63 7.55
C GLU A 212 -9.21 6.64 8.73
N ASP A 213 -8.89 7.90 8.40
CA ASP A 213 -8.60 9.00 9.33
C ASP A 213 -9.64 10.15 9.30
N ASP A 214 -10.76 9.99 8.57
CA ASP A 214 -11.82 11.02 8.40
C ASP A 214 -11.30 12.40 7.91
N MET A 215 -10.12 12.45 7.29
CA MET A 215 -9.50 13.67 6.78
C MET A 215 -9.74 13.86 5.28
N THR A 216 -9.98 15.11 4.88
CA THR A 216 -10.01 15.48 3.46
C THR A 216 -8.59 15.65 2.90
N PRO A 217 -8.40 15.51 1.58
CA PRO A 217 -7.10 15.75 0.95
C PRO A 217 -6.47 17.10 1.33
N ILE A 218 -7.27 18.17 1.40
CA ILE A 218 -6.77 19.49 1.80
C ILE A 218 -6.33 19.55 3.28
N GLN A 219 -6.95 18.77 4.16
CA GLN A 219 -6.51 18.63 5.55
C GLN A 219 -5.18 17.89 5.62
N HIS A 220 -5.00 16.80 4.86
CA HIS A 220 -3.71 16.12 4.75
C HIS A 220 -2.61 17.05 4.21
N ILE A 221 -2.86 17.87 3.19
CA ILE A 221 -1.89 18.86 2.68
C ILE A 221 -1.46 19.84 3.78
N LYS A 222 -2.42 20.39 4.54
CA LYS A 222 -2.15 21.33 5.64
C LYS A 222 -1.33 20.67 6.74
N LEU A 223 -1.64 19.42 7.08
CA LEU A 223 -0.94 18.66 8.09
C LEU A 223 0.48 18.32 7.65
N LEU A 224 0.66 17.78 6.43
CA LEU A 224 1.96 17.49 5.83
C LEU A 224 2.88 18.69 5.82
N LYS A 225 2.39 19.88 5.43
CA LYS A 225 3.19 21.12 5.46
C LYS A 225 3.68 21.46 6.87
N ARG A 226 2.85 21.24 7.89
CA ARG A 226 3.21 21.46 9.31
C ARG A 226 4.16 20.39 9.83
N VAL A 227 3.95 19.13 9.46
CA VAL A 227 4.82 18.01 9.79
C VAL A 227 6.19 18.25 9.17
N HIS A 228 6.26 18.50 7.86
CA HIS A 228 7.50 18.78 7.14
C HIS A 228 8.29 19.96 7.73
N SER A 229 7.62 21.05 8.13
CA SER A 229 8.28 22.19 8.77
C SER A 229 8.78 21.91 10.20
N THR A 230 8.21 20.90 10.86
CA THR A 230 8.49 20.59 12.26
C THR A 230 9.51 19.45 12.39
N ILE A 231 9.29 18.36 11.65
CA ILE A 231 10.11 17.15 11.60
C ILE A 231 10.14 16.70 10.11
N PRO A 232 11.12 17.14 9.32
CA PRO A 232 11.13 16.90 7.88
C PRO A 232 11.32 15.43 7.48
N ASP A 233 11.95 14.62 8.34
CA ASP A 233 12.36 13.25 8.05
C ASP A 233 11.42 12.18 8.63
N ILE A 234 10.34 12.59 9.31
CA ILE A 234 9.37 11.64 9.88
C ILE A 234 8.58 10.96 8.75
N ASP A 235 8.27 9.68 8.92
CA ASP A 235 7.37 9.00 8.01
C ASP A 235 5.92 9.42 8.32
N TYR A 236 5.31 10.19 7.41
CA TYR A 236 3.95 10.68 7.58
C TYR A 236 2.88 9.57 7.57
N LYS A 237 3.10 8.49 6.81
CA LYS A 237 2.14 7.38 6.73
C LYS A 237 2.12 6.60 8.03
N LEU A 238 3.30 6.31 8.59
CA LEU A 238 3.42 5.68 9.90
C LEU A 238 2.92 6.61 11.02
N LEU A 239 3.13 7.92 10.89
CA LEU A 239 2.59 8.88 11.85
C LEU A 239 1.05 8.84 11.91
N LEU A 240 0.38 8.64 10.78
CA LEU A 240 -1.08 8.54 10.72
C LEU A 240 -1.62 7.14 11.01
N ASN A 241 -0.80 6.10 11.02
CA ASN A 241 -1.25 4.77 11.37
C ASN A 241 -1.31 4.61 12.91
N PRO A 242 -2.50 4.40 13.53
CA PRO A 242 -2.65 4.26 14.98
C PRO A 242 -1.74 3.22 15.64
N GLU A 243 -1.31 2.18 14.91
CA GLU A 243 -0.42 1.12 15.39
C GLU A 243 1.03 1.61 15.55
N THR A 244 1.50 2.49 14.66
CA THR A 244 2.90 2.93 14.58
C THR A 244 3.11 4.40 14.92
N THR A 245 2.02 5.16 15.10
CA THR A 245 2.03 6.60 15.42
C THR A 245 2.94 6.94 16.60
N TYR A 246 2.85 6.21 17.72
CA TYR A 246 3.59 6.57 18.93
C TYR A 246 5.09 6.42 18.76
N GLU A 247 5.53 5.30 18.20
CA GLU A 247 6.96 5.02 17.97
C GLU A 247 7.53 6.07 17.01
N THR A 248 6.80 6.35 15.93
CA THR A 248 7.15 7.36 14.93
C THR A 248 7.25 8.77 15.55
N PHE A 249 6.29 9.14 16.41
CA PHE A 249 6.31 10.43 17.11
C PHE A 249 7.37 10.51 18.23
N SER A 250 7.72 9.39 18.85
CA SER A 250 8.75 9.31 19.90
C SER A 250 10.16 9.39 19.33
N LEU A 251 10.41 8.76 18.18
CA LEU A 251 11.66 8.91 17.43
C LEU A 251 11.91 10.40 17.09
N ALA A 252 10.86 11.12 16.71
CA ALA A 252 10.93 12.57 16.47
C ALA A 252 11.15 13.43 17.73
N GLN A 253 10.86 12.92 18.93
CA GLN A 253 11.25 13.59 20.19
C GLN A 253 12.75 13.46 20.45
N GLN A 254 13.38 12.37 19.99
CA GLN A 254 14.79 12.08 20.20
C GLN A 254 15.70 12.83 19.23
N THR A 255 15.19 13.31 18.09
CA THR A 255 15.96 14.06 17.07
C THR A 255 16.22 15.53 17.43
N GLY A 256 15.94 15.96 18.67
CA GLY A 256 16.29 17.31 19.17
C GLY A 256 15.24 18.39 18.90
N CYS A 257 14.05 18.04 18.41
CA CYS A 257 12.92 18.98 18.28
C CYS A 257 12.44 19.45 19.67
N SER A 258 12.28 20.77 19.85
CA SER A 258 11.85 21.32 21.13
C SER A 258 10.43 20.88 21.52
N ALA A 259 10.24 20.55 22.80
CA ALA A 259 8.95 20.09 23.35
C ALA A 259 7.75 21.01 23.03
N PRO A 260 7.89 22.36 23.02
CA PRO A 260 6.78 23.26 22.64
C PRO A 260 6.34 23.09 21.19
N VAL A 261 7.29 22.84 20.27
CA VAL A 261 7.02 22.66 18.84
C VAL A 261 6.31 21.33 18.60
N LEU A 262 6.76 20.27 19.28
CA LEU A 262 6.11 18.95 19.22
C LEU A 262 4.71 18.97 19.84
N ASN A 263 4.50 19.71 20.92
CA ASN A 263 3.17 19.87 21.52
C ASN A 263 2.22 20.67 20.60
N ARG A 264 2.72 21.65 19.84
CA ARG A 264 1.91 22.32 18.80
C ARG A 264 1.57 21.37 17.66
N LEU A 265 2.51 20.53 17.22
CA LEU A 265 2.25 19.53 16.20
C LEU A 265 1.20 18.53 16.67
N LEU A 266 1.32 18.03 17.90
CA LEU A 266 0.35 17.13 18.52
C LEU A 266 -1.06 17.71 18.50
N LYS A 267 -1.25 18.99 18.83
CA LYS A 267 -2.57 19.65 18.77
C LYS A 267 -3.17 19.72 17.36
N ASN A 268 -2.35 19.61 16.32
CA ASN A 268 -2.78 19.67 14.93
C ASN A 268 -3.05 18.29 14.31
N LEU A 269 -2.66 17.19 14.97
CA LEU A 269 -2.94 15.84 14.51
C LEU A 269 -4.43 15.49 14.70
N PRO A 270 -4.97 14.50 13.97
CA PRO A 270 -6.33 14.01 14.20
C PRO A 270 -6.52 13.50 15.62
N GLU A 271 -7.72 13.63 16.19
CA GLU A 271 -7.98 13.22 17.58
C GLU A 271 -7.62 11.77 17.87
N LYS A 272 -7.88 10.85 16.93
CA LYS A 272 -7.53 9.42 17.03
C LYS A 272 -6.02 9.25 17.26
N ILE A 273 -5.21 9.94 16.46
CA ILE A 273 -3.74 9.94 16.50
C ILE A 273 -3.22 10.66 17.75
N GLN A 274 -3.86 11.78 18.14
CA GLN A 274 -3.55 12.47 19.38
C GLN A 274 -3.74 11.57 20.61
N ARG A 275 -4.82 10.80 20.63
CA ARG A 275 -5.09 9.84 21.70
C ARG A 275 -3.97 8.80 21.73
N CYS A 276 -3.60 8.18 20.63
CA CYS A 276 -2.49 7.21 20.56
C CYS A 276 -1.18 7.76 21.15
N ILE A 277 -0.81 9.01 20.82
CA ILE A 277 0.43 9.63 21.34
C ILE A 277 0.33 9.98 22.82
N LYS A 278 -0.82 10.51 23.26
CA LYS A 278 -1.05 10.90 24.67
C LYS A 278 -1.16 9.68 25.59
N LEU A 279 -1.74 8.58 25.10
CA LEU A 279 -1.85 7.28 25.77
C LEU A 279 -0.48 6.65 26.04
N SER A 280 0.46 6.81 25.12
CA SER A 280 1.79 6.21 25.25
C SER A 280 2.83 7.09 25.94
N ARG A 281 2.63 8.43 26.01
CA ARG A 281 3.42 9.31 26.91
C ARG A 281 3.15 9.03 28.39
N SER A 282 1.97 8.50 28.72
CA SER A 282 1.60 8.17 30.10
C SER A 282 2.23 6.85 30.60
N THR A 283 2.90 6.09 29.73
CA THR A 283 3.68 4.89 30.11
C THR A 283 5.19 5.12 30.16
N SER A 284 5.69 6.31 29.75
CA SER A 284 7.13 6.55 29.56
C SER A 284 7.72 7.79 30.25
N SER A 285 6.95 8.54 31.05
CA SER A 285 7.53 9.63 31.86
C SER A 285 6.93 9.71 33.27
N VAL A 286 7.74 9.29 34.24
CA VAL A 286 7.59 9.61 35.67
C VAL A 286 7.99 11.08 35.86
N SER A 287 7.13 12.01 35.45
CA SER A 287 7.15 13.41 35.91
C SER A 287 6.06 14.19 35.18
N ASP A 288 4.86 14.24 35.76
CA ASP A 288 4.18 15.50 36.04
C ASP A 288 2.91 15.21 36.84
N VAL A 289 2.94 15.69 38.07
CA VAL A 289 1.91 15.57 39.10
C VAL A 289 0.79 16.55 38.77
N SER A 290 -0.44 16.05 38.63
CA SER A 290 -1.64 16.82 38.97
C SER A 290 -2.62 15.89 39.68
N GLN A 291 -2.65 16.03 41.01
CA GLN A 291 -3.68 15.47 41.88
C GLN A 291 -4.99 16.19 41.59
N ASP A 292 -5.91 15.54 40.89
CA ASP A 292 -7.33 15.89 40.98
C ASP A 292 -8.04 14.73 41.67
N ASN A 293 -8.64 15.05 42.83
CA ASN A 293 -9.48 14.14 43.62
C ASN A 293 -10.66 13.68 42.76
N ILE A 294 -10.51 12.53 42.12
CA ILE A 294 -11.60 11.83 41.44
C ILE A 294 -12.27 10.91 42.46
N ASP A 295 -13.55 11.16 42.73
CA ASP A 295 -14.36 10.30 43.61
C ASP A 295 -14.53 8.91 42.98
N PHE A 296 -13.87 7.93 43.60
CA PHE A 296 -13.64 6.59 43.09
C PHE A 296 -14.96 5.82 42.92
N ASN A 297 -15.93 6.03 43.80
CA ASN A 297 -17.19 5.29 43.81
C ASN A 297 -18.14 5.73 42.67
N GLN A 298 -18.07 7.00 42.25
CA GLN A 298 -18.83 7.50 41.11
C GLN A 298 -18.25 7.06 39.76
N LEU A 299 -16.92 7.04 39.64
CA LEU A 299 -16.24 6.66 38.40
C LEU A 299 -16.46 5.17 38.06
N ILE A 300 -16.45 4.35 39.11
CA ILE A 300 -16.68 2.90 39.10
C ILE A 300 -18.07 2.52 38.57
N GLN A 301 -19.11 3.33 38.79
CA GLN A 301 -20.47 3.03 38.35
C GLN A 301 -20.75 3.39 36.87
N GLN A 302 -19.84 4.09 36.20
CA GLN A 302 -20.08 4.68 34.86
C GLN A 302 -19.25 4.06 33.72
N ILE A 303 -18.48 3.01 33.99
CA ILE A 303 -17.57 2.37 33.03
C ILE A 303 -18.37 1.75 31.87
N LYS A 304 -18.27 2.34 30.68
CA LYS A 304 -18.91 1.85 29.45
C LYS A 304 -17.99 1.89 28.22
N SER A 305 -16.78 2.42 28.34
CA SER A 305 -15.89 2.69 27.20
C SER A 305 -14.42 2.30 27.45
N PRO A 306 -13.63 2.04 26.39
CA PRO A 306 -12.17 1.85 26.49
C PRO A 306 -11.44 3.01 27.18
N ALA A 307 -11.95 4.24 27.07
CA ALA A 307 -11.40 5.43 27.73
C ALA A 307 -11.51 5.41 29.27
N ASP A 308 -12.37 4.57 29.82
CA ASP A 308 -12.51 4.39 31.27
C ASP A 308 -11.44 3.43 31.82
N VAL A 309 -10.90 2.54 30.98
CA VAL A 309 -9.76 1.68 31.33
C VAL A 309 -8.46 2.49 31.44
N ASP A 310 -8.31 3.55 30.64
CA ASP A 310 -7.18 4.49 30.78
C ASP A 310 -7.23 5.30 32.08
N LYS A 311 -8.44 5.58 32.60
CA LYS A 311 -8.60 6.18 33.93
C LYS A 311 -8.19 5.18 35.02
N ILE A 312 -8.52 3.90 34.86
CA ILE A 312 -8.04 2.82 35.73
C ILE A 312 -6.51 2.77 35.68
N VAL A 313 -5.88 2.71 34.51
CA VAL A 313 -4.40 2.75 34.35
C VAL A 313 -3.78 3.96 35.06
N LYS A 314 -4.36 5.16 34.91
CA LYS A 314 -3.88 6.37 35.61
C LYS A 314 -4.00 6.26 37.12
N LEU A 315 -5.12 5.76 37.64
CA LEU A 315 -5.36 5.61 39.08
C LEU A 315 -4.43 4.54 39.69
N LEU A 316 -4.20 3.45 38.96
CA LEU A 316 -3.24 2.40 39.27
C LEU A 316 -1.80 2.96 39.25
N SER A 317 -1.43 3.80 38.29
CA SER A 317 -0.08 4.40 38.29
C SER A 317 0.20 5.41 39.43
N GLN A 318 -0.86 5.93 40.09
CA GLN A 318 -0.78 6.97 41.12
C GLN A 318 -0.70 6.42 42.55
N THR A 319 -1.06 5.17 42.77
CA THR A 319 -1.05 4.54 44.10
C THR A 319 0.27 3.84 44.35
N LYS A 320 0.97 4.21 45.44
CA LYS A 320 2.26 3.62 45.82
C LYS A 320 2.13 2.23 46.45
N ASP A 321 0.97 1.92 47.01
CA ASP A 321 0.70 0.66 47.71
C ASP A 321 -0.44 -0.10 47.02
N PHE A 322 -0.28 -1.43 46.92
CA PHE A 322 -1.34 -2.34 46.51
C PHE A 322 -2.40 -2.37 47.62
N ASN A 323 -3.62 -1.91 47.32
CA ASN A 323 -4.72 -1.82 48.29
C ASN A 323 -6.00 -2.45 47.71
N GLU A 324 -7.07 -2.56 48.49
CA GLU A 324 -8.36 -3.16 48.04
C GLU A 324 -8.90 -2.51 46.75
N VAL A 325 -8.55 -1.25 46.52
CA VAL A 325 -8.96 -0.46 45.36
C VAL A 325 -8.37 -1.01 44.05
N TRP A 326 -7.14 -1.56 44.11
CA TRP A 326 -6.51 -2.26 42.98
C TRP A 326 -7.21 -3.54 42.61
N LEU A 327 -7.49 -4.35 43.63
CA LEU A 327 -8.11 -5.65 43.45
C LEU A 327 -9.48 -5.47 42.81
N GLU A 328 -10.28 -4.50 43.28
CA GLU A 328 -11.59 -4.21 42.70
C GLU A 328 -11.52 -3.70 41.25
N ALA A 329 -10.50 -2.90 40.90
CA ALA A 329 -10.27 -2.47 39.52
C ALA A 329 -9.90 -3.65 38.60
N LEU A 330 -9.06 -4.56 39.08
CA LEU A 330 -8.68 -5.78 38.36
C LEU A 330 -9.89 -6.70 38.16
N LYS A 331 -10.70 -6.90 39.20
CA LYS A 331 -11.96 -7.68 39.14
C LYS A 331 -12.87 -7.18 38.01
N ARG A 332 -13.02 -5.86 37.89
CA ARG A 332 -13.87 -5.24 36.85
C ARG A 332 -13.24 -5.31 35.46
N LEU A 333 -11.92 -5.18 35.34
CA LEU A 333 -11.21 -5.40 34.08
C LEU A 333 -11.44 -6.82 33.55
N LEU A 334 -11.39 -7.80 34.45
CA LEU A 334 -11.60 -9.20 34.11
C LEU A 334 -13.04 -9.50 33.67
N VAL A 335 -14.05 -8.77 34.17
CA VAL A 335 -15.46 -8.93 33.73
C VAL A 335 -15.76 -8.18 32.43
N PHE A 336 -14.95 -7.19 32.08
CA PHE A 336 -15.16 -6.41 30.85
C PHE A 336 -14.88 -7.27 29.61
N GLN A 337 -15.75 -7.20 28.60
CA GLN A 337 -15.48 -7.75 27.26
C GLN A 337 -14.84 -6.66 26.40
N PRO A 338 -13.49 -6.62 26.31
CA PRO A 338 -12.83 -5.58 25.53
C PRO A 338 -13.12 -5.77 24.04
N HIS A 339 -13.46 -4.67 23.36
CA HIS A 339 -13.38 -4.64 21.89
C HIS A 339 -11.91 -4.69 21.43
N GLU A 340 -10.97 -4.28 22.29
CA GLU A 340 -9.52 -4.33 22.06
C GLU A 340 -8.76 -4.86 23.28
N PHE A 341 -8.08 -6.01 23.15
CA PHE A 341 -7.34 -6.65 24.24
C PHE A 341 -6.10 -5.86 24.71
N ARG A 342 -5.63 -4.88 23.93
CA ARG A 342 -4.35 -4.17 24.13
C ARG A 342 -4.27 -3.49 25.50
N ILE A 343 -5.34 -2.79 25.88
CA ILE A 343 -5.36 -2.00 27.11
C ILE A 343 -5.42 -2.95 28.32
N SER A 344 -6.31 -3.94 28.28
CA SER A 344 -6.42 -4.95 29.34
C SER A 344 -5.11 -5.68 29.58
N ILE A 345 -4.45 -6.13 28.51
CA ILE A 345 -3.14 -6.78 28.59
C ILE A 345 -2.08 -5.87 29.22
N SER A 346 -2.05 -4.59 28.83
CA SER A 346 -1.08 -3.62 29.38
C SER A 346 -1.29 -3.42 30.89
N VAL A 347 -2.55 -3.38 31.34
CA VAL A 347 -2.88 -3.33 32.77
C VAL A 347 -2.41 -4.58 33.50
N LEU A 348 -2.67 -5.77 32.94
CA LEU A 348 -2.24 -7.04 33.54
C LEU A 348 -0.71 -7.10 33.68
N LYS A 349 0.04 -6.79 32.61
CA LYS A 349 1.50 -6.71 32.62
C LYS A 349 2.02 -5.78 33.71
N TYR A 350 1.45 -4.59 33.81
CA TYR A 350 1.83 -3.63 34.85
C TYR A 350 1.52 -4.17 36.25
N THR A 351 0.34 -4.74 36.44
CA THR A 351 -0.12 -5.25 37.75
C THR A 351 0.78 -6.39 38.23
N CYS A 352 1.08 -7.37 37.38
CA CYS A 352 2.02 -8.46 37.72
C CYS A 352 3.44 -7.96 37.98
N SER A 353 3.86 -6.84 37.39
CA SER A 353 5.18 -6.24 37.67
C SER A 353 5.26 -5.56 39.05
N LYS A 354 4.11 -5.26 39.67
CA LYS A 354 4.02 -4.50 40.92
C LYS A 354 3.52 -5.34 42.10
N HIS A 355 2.78 -6.41 41.83
CA HIS A 355 2.17 -7.24 42.85
C HIS A 355 2.45 -8.72 42.61
N ASN A 356 2.91 -9.38 43.67
CA ASN A 356 3.04 -10.83 43.70
C ASN A 356 1.73 -11.39 44.24
N PHE A 357 0.89 -11.88 43.34
CA PHE A 357 -0.39 -12.45 43.69
C PHE A 357 -0.21 -13.74 44.50
N THR A 358 -1.02 -13.89 45.53
CA THR A 358 -1.16 -15.16 46.24
C THR A 358 -2.14 -16.08 45.52
N LYS A 359 -2.02 -17.39 45.77
CA LYS A 359 -2.97 -18.40 45.28
C LYS A 359 -4.43 -18.02 45.57
N GLN A 360 -4.73 -17.64 46.81
CA GLN A 360 -6.09 -17.32 47.24
C GLN A 360 -6.65 -16.12 46.46
N GLU A 361 -5.84 -15.07 46.25
CA GLU A 361 -6.27 -13.89 45.48
C GLU A 361 -6.62 -14.25 44.04
N LEU A 362 -5.86 -15.13 43.39
CA LEU A 362 -6.12 -15.57 42.02
C LEU A 362 -7.35 -16.47 41.94
N GLU A 363 -7.51 -17.41 42.88
CA GLU A 363 -8.69 -18.28 42.95
C GLU A 363 -9.97 -17.47 43.21
N ASP A 364 -9.90 -16.43 44.05
CA ASP A 364 -11.03 -15.53 44.30
C ASP A 364 -11.45 -14.79 43.01
N LEU A 365 -10.52 -14.49 42.10
CA LEU A 365 -10.85 -13.87 40.80
C LEU A 365 -11.62 -14.82 39.87
N SER A 366 -11.40 -16.14 39.98
CA SER A 366 -12.15 -17.13 39.19
C SER A 366 -13.61 -17.27 39.61
N SER A 367 -13.94 -16.87 40.84
CA SER A 367 -15.30 -16.94 41.40
C SER A 367 -16.23 -15.82 40.91
N ILE A 368 -15.70 -14.86 40.16
CA ILE A 368 -16.43 -13.67 39.71
C ILE A 368 -17.33 -14.03 38.51
N PRO A 369 -18.60 -13.59 38.51
CA PRO A 369 -19.51 -13.87 37.40
C PRO A 369 -19.07 -13.14 36.11
N ASN A 370 -19.18 -13.81 34.97
CA ASN A 370 -18.87 -13.30 33.61
C ASN A 370 -17.41 -12.88 33.40
N VAL A 371 -16.47 -13.51 34.09
CA VAL A 371 -15.04 -13.27 33.83
C VAL A 371 -14.64 -13.66 32.42
N ASN A 372 -13.87 -12.78 31.78
CA ASN A 372 -13.14 -13.02 30.56
C ASN A 372 -12.00 -14.01 30.85
N ASN A 373 -12.27 -15.27 30.55
CA ASN A 373 -11.35 -16.38 30.77
C ASN A 373 -9.99 -16.15 30.10
N ILE A 374 -9.94 -15.55 28.91
CA ILE A 374 -8.66 -15.28 28.23
C ILE A 374 -7.79 -14.35 29.07
N LEU A 375 -8.37 -13.27 29.62
CA LEU A 375 -7.63 -12.33 30.47
C LEU A 375 -7.27 -12.93 31.83
N LEU A 376 -8.15 -13.75 32.42
CA LEU A 376 -7.90 -14.43 33.69
C LEU A 376 -6.74 -15.42 33.56
N TYR A 377 -6.76 -16.29 32.56
CA TYR A 377 -5.70 -17.27 32.37
C TYR A 377 -4.40 -16.61 31.88
N LEU A 378 -4.47 -15.49 31.16
CA LEU A 378 -3.28 -14.69 30.89
C LEU A 378 -2.69 -14.09 32.16
N LEU A 379 -3.52 -13.58 33.08
CA LEU A 379 -3.09 -13.11 34.40
C LEU A 379 -2.41 -14.23 35.20
N TYR A 380 -2.93 -15.46 35.15
CA TYR A 380 -2.33 -16.62 35.81
C TYR A 380 -0.94 -16.96 35.26
N LEU A 381 -0.74 -16.88 33.95
CA LEU A 381 0.59 -17.07 33.37
C LEU A 381 1.55 -15.92 33.74
N LEU A 382 1.05 -14.68 33.72
CA LEU A 382 1.87 -13.50 34.00
C LEU A 382 2.22 -13.35 35.50
N SER A 383 1.42 -13.90 36.41
CA SER A 383 1.69 -13.84 37.85
C SER A 383 2.87 -14.73 38.27
N GLY A 384 3.19 -15.77 37.49
CA GLY A 384 4.22 -16.75 37.83
C GLY A 384 3.84 -17.66 39.01
N GLU A 385 2.57 -17.69 39.41
CA GLU A 385 2.09 -18.47 40.55
C GLU A 385 1.81 -19.92 40.14
N SER A 386 2.76 -20.80 40.47
CA SER A 386 2.77 -22.22 40.07
C SER A 386 1.48 -23.01 40.37
N SER A 387 0.72 -22.62 41.39
CA SER A 387 -0.51 -23.31 41.78
C SER A 387 -1.68 -23.12 40.81
N VAL A 388 -1.67 -22.05 40.01
CA VAL A 388 -2.69 -21.75 38.99
C VAL A 388 -2.16 -21.84 37.56
N GLU A 389 -0.83 -21.90 37.40
CA GLU A 389 -0.14 -21.99 36.11
C GLU A 389 -0.62 -23.20 35.28
N ALA A 390 -0.76 -24.38 35.90
CA ALA A 390 -1.24 -25.58 35.22
C ALA A 390 -2.65 -25.43 34.63
N ALA A 391 -3.53 -24.69 35.31
CA ALA A 391 -4.88 -24.40 34.82
C ALA A 391 -4.85 -23.45 33.61
N ALA A 392 -3.95 -22.46 33.63
CA ALA A 392 -3.77 -21.55 32.52
C ALA A 392 -3.17 -22.22 31.29
N ILE A 393 -2.15 -23.06 31.49
CA ILE A 393 -1.58 -23.91 30.43
C ILE A 393 -2.69 -24.78 29.83
N SER A 394 -3.46 -25.50 30.65
CA SER A 394 -4.56 -26.34 30.16
C SER A 394 -5.62 -25.55 29.37
N TYR A 395 -5.96 -24.33 29.80
CA TYR A 395 -6.90 -23.48 29.08
C TYR A 395 -6.38 -23.08 27.70
N PHE A 396 -5.13 -22.62 27.60
CA PHE A 396 -4.53 -22.21 26.34
C PHE A 396 -4.22 -23.38 25.41
N GLN A 397 -3.96 -24.56 25.96
CA GLN A 397 -3.82 -25.80 25.19
C GLN A 397 -5.14 -26.32 24.63
N THR A 398 -6.30 -25.88 25.14
CA THR A 398 -7.63 -26.31 24.68
C THR A 398 -8.38 -25.22 23.91
N ASN A 399 -7.98 -23.95 24.03
CA ASN A 399 -8.57 -22.80 23.34
C ASN A 399 -7.58 -22.20 22.35
N HIS A 400 -7.71 -22.58 21.09
CA HIS A 400 -6.75 -22.26 20.04
C HIS A 400 -7.05 -20.94 19.30
N VAL A 401 -8.25 -20.36 19.47
CA VAL A 401 -8.61 -19.07 18.87
C VAL A 401 -8.32 -17.96 19.87
N LEU A 402 -7.10 -17.44 19.79
CA LEU A 402 -6.64 -16.34 20.65
C LEU A 402 -6.43 -15.05 19.85
N PRO A 403 -6.72 -13.88 20.43
CA PRO A 403 -6.37 -12.60 19.83
C PRO A 403 -4.86 -12.46 19.62
N ASP A 404 -4.43 -11.83 18.52
CA ASP A 404 -3.01 -11.64 18.18
C ASP A 404 -2.20 -10.99 19.31
N LEU A 405 -2.79 -10.04 20.04
CA LEU A 405 -2.16 -9.36 21.17
C LEU A 405 -1.88 -10.29 22.36
N VAL A 406 -2.69 -11.33 22.54
CA VAL A 406 -2.47 -12.36 23.56
C VAL A 406 -1.29 -13.24 23.14
N LEU A 407 -1.24 -13.65 21.87
CA LEU A 407 -0.11 -14.39 21.32
C LEU A 407 1.19 -13.60 21.42
N ASP A 408 1.18 -12.31 21.06
CA ASP A 408 2.35 -11.42 21.20
C ASP A 408 2.83 -11.34 22.64
N THR A 409 1.90 -11.27 23.60
CA THR A 409 2.23 -11.22 25.02
C THR A 409 2.87 -12.53 25.50
N ILE A 410 2.36 -13.68 25.06
CA ILE A 410 2.94 -14.99 25.34
C ILE A 410 4.38 -15.06 24.81
N LEU A 411 4.61 -14.56 23.59
CA LEU A 411 5.94 -14.51 22.97
C LEU A 411 6.91 -13.60 23.73
N GLU A 412 6.46 -12.39 24.08
CA GLU A 412 7.26 -11.37 24.79
C GLU A 412 7.69 -11.81 26.19
N TYR A 413 6.82 -12.54 26.91
CA TYR A 413 7.05 -12.91 28.31
C TYR A 413 7.79 -14.24 28.50
N GLY A 414 8.26 -14.87 27.43
CA GLY A 414 9.02 -16.11 27.58
C GLY A 414 8.16 -17.35 27.81
N LEU A 415 6.85 -17.27 27.56
CA LEU A 415 5.89 -18.29 27.98
C LEU A 415 5.72 -19.42 26.95
N VAL A 416 6.49 -19.41 25.86
CA VAL A 416 6.43 -20.46 24.83
C VAL A 416 6.86 -21.80 25.40
N GLU A 417 7.82 -21.81 26.34
CA GLU A 417 8.33 -23.03 26.98
C GLU A 417 7.22 -23.84 27.65
N GLN A 418 6.26 -23.15 28.28
CA GLN A 418 5.16 -23.74 29.04
C GLN A 418 4.01 -24.25 28.16
N LEU A 419 3.93 -23.75 26.91
CA LEU A 419 2.83 -24.04 25.98
C LEU A 419 3.26 -24.95 24.81
N VAL A 420 4.51 -25.40 24.82
CA VAL A 420 5.16 -26.07 23.69
C VAL A 420 4.57 -27.44 23.35
N ASP A 421 3.92 -28.09 24.30
CA ASP A 421 3.35 -29.43 24.15
C ASP A 421 2.05 -29.45 23.33
N CYS A 422 1.42 -28.30 23.08
CA CYS A 422 0.24 -28.20 22.23
C CYS A 422 0.62 -27.81 20.80
N GLU A 423 0.41 -28.71 19.85
CA GLU A 423 0.75 -28.50 18.44
C GLU A 423 0.00 -27.32 17.82
N GLU A 424 -1.30 -27.18 18.08
CA GLU A 424 -2.11 -26.08 17.54
C GLU A 424 -1.69 -24.71 18.10
N MET A 425 -1.40 -24.64 19.40
CA MET A 425 -0.85 -23.43 20.01
C MET A 425 0.52 -23.08 19.40
N MET A 426 1.39 -24.08 19.25
CA MET A 426 2.71 -23.89 18.64
C MET A 426 2.62 -23.44 17.19
N ASN A 427 1.65 -23.92 16.43
CA ASN A 427 1.40 -23.46 15.07
C ASN A 427 0.96 -21.99 15.04
N ASN A 428 0.10 -21.56 15.96
CA ASN A 428 -0.33 -20.16 16.06
C ASN A 428 0.82 -19.23 16.46
N LEU A 429 1.62 -19.62 17.46
CA LEU A 429 2.81 -18.87 17.88
C LEU A 429 3.87 -18.78 16.77
N THR A 430 4.07 -19.87 16.01
CA THR A 430 4.99 -19.91 14.85
C THR A 430 4.52 -18.99 13.74
N ARG A 431 3.23 -19.02 13.37
CA ARG A 431 2.66 -18.10 12.37
C ARG A 431 2.82 -16.65 12.81
N ARG A 432 2.54 -16.35 14.08
CA ARG A 432 2.68 -15.00 14.62
C ARG A 432 4.14 -14.53 14.63
N ALA A 433 5.08 -15.42 14.97
CA ALA A 433 6.51 -15.14 14.92
C ALA A 433 7.04 -14.84 13.51
N LEU A 434 6.42 -15.43 12.47
CA LEU A 434 6.76 -15.21 11.06
C LEU A 434 6.10 -13.97 10.45
N ALA A 435 4.98 -13.50 11.02
CA ALA A 435 4.25 -12.31 10.53
C ALA A 435 4.91 -10.98 10.92
N GLY A 436 5.83 -10.96 11.89
CA GLY A 436 6.50 -9.75 12.35
C GLY A 436 7.76 -9.40 11.54
N ASN A 437 7.82 -8.20 10.96
CA ASN A 437 8.95 -7.74 10.14
C ASN A 437 10.28 -7.52 10.89
N SER A 438 10.27 -7.51 12.23
CA SER A 438 11.43 -7.09 13.03
C SER A 438 12.43 -8.20 13.36
N GLY A 439 12.14 -9.47 13.01
CA GLY A 439 12.97 -10.64 13.39
C GLY A 439 13.09 -10.90 14.89
N LYS A 440 12.64 -9.96 15.75
CA LYS A 440 12.71 -10.00 17.20
C LYS A 440 11.86 -11.13 17.78
N ASN A 441 10.63 -11.27 17.31
CA ASN A 441 9.71 -12.31 17.78
C ASN A 441 10.23 -13.70 17.37
N CYS A 442 10.67 -13.87 16.13
CA CYS A 442 11.26 -15.12 15.67
C CYS A 442 12.50 -15.51 16.48
N ARG A 443 13.39 -14.56 16.77
CA ARG A 443 14.56 -14.82 17.61
C ARG A 443 14.17 -15.26 19.03
N LEU A 444 13.25 -14.55 19.69
CA LEU A 444 12.79 -14.90 21.04
C LEU A 444 12.16 -16.30 21.10
N VAL A 445 11.33 -16.64 20.11
CA VAL A 445 10.72 -17.98 20.02
C VAL A 445 11.79 -19.04 19.79
N CYS A 446 12.75 -18.77 18.90
CA CYS A 446 13.85 -19.70 18.64
C CYS A 446 14.70 -19.95 19.89
N GLU A 447 15.02 -18.90 20.67
CA GLU A 447 15.77 -19.01 21.92
C GLU A 447 15.02 -19.87 22.95
N GLN A 448 13.70 -19.66 23.11
CA GLN A 448 12.83 -20.44 24.02
C GLN A 448 12.63 -21.91 23.56
N LEU A 449 12.60 -22.16 22.26
CA LEU A 449 12.54 -23.52 21.72
C LEU A 449 13.86 -24.27 21.92
N VAL A 450 14.99 -23.56 21.91
CA VAL A 450 16.30 -24.18 22.19
C VAL A 450 16.45 -24.51 23.67
N SER A 451 16.05 -23.62 24.59
CA SER A 451 16.08 -23.87 26.04
C SER A 451 15.22 -25.07 26.46
N THR A 452 14.10 -25.32 25.75
CA THR A 452 13.25 -26.51 25.95
C THR A 452 13.71 -27.78 25.23
N GLY A 453 14.88 -27.76 24.58
CA GLY A 453 15.44 -28.92 23.87
C GLY A 453 14.77 -29.22 22.53
N ARG A 454 13.94 -28.31 22.01
CA ARG A 454 13.26 -28.43 20.70
C ARG A 454 14.04 -27.76 19.57
N SER A 455 15.33 -28.03 19.51
CA SER A 455 16.30 -27.46 18.55
C SER A 455 15.87 -27.61 17.08
N LEU A 456 15.23 -28.72 16.72
CA LEU A 456 14.74 -28.95 15.35
C LEU A 456 13.65 -27.94 14.95
N LEU A 457 12.71 -27.64 15.86
CA LEU A 457 11.64 -26.67 15.61
C LEU A 457 12.20 -25.24 15.57
N ALA A 458 13.13 -24.92 16.47
CA ALA A 458 13.80 -23.61 16.47
C ALA A 458 14.55 -23.35 15.14
N GLY A 459 15.34 -24.31 14.69
CA GLY A 459 16.06 -24.21 13.41
C GLY A 459 15.14 -24.13 12.21
N SER A 460 14.05 -24.91 12.19
CA SER A 460 13.05 -24.88 11.12
C SER A 460 12.34 -23.52 11.05
N LEU A 461 11.93 -22.96 12.20
CA LEU A 461 11.33 -21.63 12.29
C LEU A 461 12.30 -20.54 11.80
N TYR A 462 13.57 -20.60 12.21
CA TYR A 462 14.59 -19.65 11.80
C TYR A 462 14.84 -19.68 10.28
N LEU A 463 14.93 -20.87 9.70
CA LEU A 463 15.07 -21.05 8.26
C LEU A 463 13.85 -20.52 7.49
N ASN A 464 12.64 -20.73 8.01
CA ASN A 464 11.41 -20.21 7.42
C ASN A 464 11.38 -18.68 7.43
N HIS A 465 11.74 -18.06 8.54
CA HIS A 465 11.79 -16.60 8.66
C HIS A 465 12.78 -16.00 7.65
N ASN A 466 13.94 -16.61 7.47
CA ASN A 466 14.97 -16.10 6.56
C ASN A 466 14.71 -16.43 5.08
N GLY A 467 13.50 -16.92 4.74
CA GLY A 467 13.10 -17.20 3.36
C GLY A 467 13.92 -18.30 2.69
N VAL A 468 14.50 -19.23 3.45
CA VAL A 468 15.33 -20.29 2.89
C VAL A 468 14.47 -21.22 2.01
N PRO A 469 14.90 -21.51 0.76
CA PRO A 469 14.15 -22.38 -0.14
C PRO A 469 13.81 -23.73 0.49
N ALA A 470 12.61 -24.25 0.21
CA ALA A 470 12.11 -25.51 0.80
C ALA A 470 13.09 -26.69 0.62
N ALA A 471 13.78 -26.76 -0.52
CA ALA A 471 14.78 -27.78 -0.81
C ALA A 471 15.99 -27.78 0.14
N LEU A 472 16.29 -26.63 0.77
CA LEU A 472 17.40 -26.46 1.71
C LEU A 472 16.94 -26.51 3.17
N ARG A 473 15.63 -26.48 3.45
CA ARG A 473 15.03 -26.60 4.78
C ARG A 473 14.98 -28.04 5.28
N THR A 474 16.13 -28.70 5.27
CA THR A 474 16.25 -30.09 5.73
C THR A 474 16.33 -30.16 7.25
N ASN A 475 15.95 -31.31 7.84
CA ASN A 475 16.11 -31.55 9.27
C ASN A 475 17.58 -31.43 9.73
N VAL A 476 18.53 -31.73 8.84
CA VAL A 476 19.97 -31.58 9.09
C VAL A 476 20.32 -30.10 9.21
N ALA A 477 19.94 -29.29 8.23
CA ALA A 477 20.18 -27.85 8.24
C ALA A 477 19.52 -27.14 9.45
N ALA A 478 18.30 -27.56 9.81
CA ALA A 478 17.61 -27.03 10.98
C ALA A 478 18.36 -27.35 12.29
N ARG A 479 18.87 -28.57 12.47
CA ARG A 479 19.68 -28.95 13.63
C ARG A 479 21.00 -28.18 13.68
N GLU A 480 21.73 -28.11 12.57
CA GLU A 480 23.01 -27.41 12.50
C GLU A 480 22.88 -25.91 12.83
N ILE A 481 21.86 -25.24 12.33
CA ILE A 481 21.62 -23.81 12.64
C ILE A 481 21.24 -23.61 14.09
N SER A 482 20.41 -24.51 14.63
CA SER A 482 20.02 -24.45 16.05
C SER A 482 21.23 -24.62 16.97
N GLU A 483 22.10 -25.60 16.68
CA GLU A 483 23.29 -25.89 17.49
C GLU A 483 24.39 -24.84 17.32
N SER A 484 24.60 -24.32 16.11
CA SER A 484 25.69 -23.39 15.80
C SER A 484 25.38 -21.93 16.11
N TYR A 485 24.12 -21.50 15.95
CA TYR A 485 23.73 -20.08 15.94
C TYR A 485 22.78 -19.70 17.07
N LEU A 486 21.83 -20.57 17.41
CA LEU A 486 20.82 -20.31 18.44
C LEU A 486 21.24 -20.84 19.83
N GLY A 487 22.05 -21.90 19.88
CA GLY A 487 22.52 -22.54 21.13
C GLY A 487 23.71 -21.88 21.83
N ARG A 488 24.34 -20.85 21.26
CA ARG A 488 25.56 -20.23 21.82
C ARG A 488 25.33 -19.22 22.96
N ASN A 489 24.09 -18.89 23.31
CA ASN A 489 23.79 -17.87 24.33
C ASN A 489 23.49 -18.40 25.74
N THR A 490 23.59 -19.70 26.01
CA THR A 490 23.17 -20.26 27.31
C THR A 490 24.28 -20.61 28.29
N LYS A 491 25.59 -20.44 27.99
CA LYS A 491 26.64 -20.91 28.91
C LYS A 491 27.90 -20.08 29.17
N ASP A 492 28.05 -18.89 28.61
CA ASP A 492 29.12 -17.98 29.06
C ASP A 492 28.53 -16.58 29.31
N LYS A 493 28.13 -16.34 30.57
CA LYS A 493 27.87 -15.02 31.15
C LYS A 493 28.84 -14.80 32.30
#